data_AF-A0A257NJ79-F1
#
_entry.id   AF-A0A257NJ79-F1
#
_cell.length_a   1.000
_cell.length_b   1.000
_cell.length_c   1.000
_cell.angle_alpha   90.00
_cell.angle_beta   90.00
_cell.angle_gamma   90.00
#
_symmetry.space_group_name_H-M   'P 1'
#
loop_
_entity.id
_entity.type
_entity.pdbx_description
1 polymer ?
#
loop_
_entity_poly.entity_id
_entity_poly.type
_entity_poly.pdbx_seq_one_letter_code
_entity_poly.pdbx_strand_id
1 'polypeptide(L)'
;MLGICNGFQVLTEAGLLPGALQKNRGLTFLCQPETLIVASTRSVLTRAANVGDELVIPINHFSGNYTCDDATHRELVENDQVVLRYRENPNGSRDDIAGISNRAGNVVGLMPHPERAMSSLLGSADGLVLLQGFLGLEPAFSGR
;
A
#
# COMPACT_ATOMS: atom_id res chain seq x y z
N MET A 1 -3.18 5.72 11.91
CA MET A 1 -4.22 6.08 10.92
C MET A 1 -3.92 5.34 9.62
N LEU A 2 -4.96 4.85 8.95
CA LEU A 2 -4.84 4.09 7.69
C LEU A 2 -5.77 4.72 6.64
N GLY A 3 -5.23 5.13 5.51
CA GLY A 3 -5.97 5.65 4.36
C GLY A 3 -5.90 4.68 3.18
N ILE A 4 -7.05 4.09 2.82
CA ILE A 4 -7.15 3.12 1.72
C ILE A 4 -7.80 3.79 0.50
N CYS A 5 -7.19 3.63 -0.68
CA CYS A 5 -7.65 4.19 -1.96
C CYS A 5 -7.90 5.70 -1.85
N ASN A 6 -9.16 6.16 -1.87
CA ASN A 6 -9.49 7.57 -1.68
C ASN A 6 -9.00 8.13 -0.34
N GLY A 7 -8.88 7.30 0.70
CA GLY A 7 -8.30 7.70 1.97
C GLY A 7 -6.82 8.09 1.84
N PHE A 8 -6.06 7.46 0.94
CA PHE A 8 -4.68 7.85 0.68
C PHE A 8 -4.60 9.23 0.02
N GLN A 9 -5.49 9.51 -0.94
CA GLN A 9 -5.61 10.83 -1.58
C GLN A 9 -5.85 11.92 -0.53
N VAL A 10 -6.81 11.71 0.37
CA VAL A 10 -7.10 12.63 1.47
C VAL A 10 -5.88 12.85 2.37
N LEU A 11 -5.14 11.79 2.72
CA LEU A 11 -3.94 11.94 3.56
C LEU A 11 -2.83 12.76 2.87
N THR A 12 -2.68 12.63 1.55
CA THR A 12 -1.74 13.45 0.77
C THR A 12 -2.20 14.91 0.65
N GLU A 13 -3.48 15.14 0.36
CA GLU A 13 -4.05 16.50 0.24
C GLU A 13 -4.05 17.25 1.58
N ALA A 14 -4.21 16.52 2.69
CA ALA A 14 -4.12 17.07 4.04
C ALA A 14 -2.67 17.33 4.52
N GLY A 15 -1.65 16.95 3.73
CA GLY A 15 -0.24 17.09 4.11
C GLY A 15 0.22 16.13 5.22
N LEU A 16 -0.57 15.09 5.52
CA LEU A 16 -0.20 14.04 6.49
C LEU A 16 0.74 13.00 5.88
N LEU A 17 0.69 12.84 4.56
CA LEU A 17 1.64 12.06 3.77
C LEU A 17 2.16 12.93 2.62
N PRO A 18 3.43 12.77 2.22
CA PRO A 18 3.98 13.52 1.09
C PRO A 18 3.50 12.95 -0.26
N GLY A 19 3.73 13.71 -1.33
CA GLY A 19 3.37 13.32 -2.69
C GLY A 19 1.91 13.61 -3.04
N ALA A 20 1.46 13.06 -4.17
CA ALA A 20 0.11 13.21 -4.68
C ALA A 20 -0.32 11.99 -5.49
N LEU A 21 -1.63 11.82 -5.65
CA LEU A 21 -2.22 10.76 -6.47
C LEU A 21 -2.86 11.39 -7.71
N GLN A 22 -2.40 10.96 -8.89
CA GLN A 22 -2.87 11.43 -10.19
C GLN A 22 -3.70 10.36 -10.90
N LYS A 23 -4.31 10.75 -12.03
CA LYS A 23 -4.98 9.81 -12.95
C LYS A 23 -4.00 8.71 -13.38
N ASN A 24 -4.50 7.49 -13.49
CA ASN A 24 -3.72 6.35 -13.95
C ASN A 24 -3.10 6.64 -15.33
N ARG A 25 -1.90 6.14 -15.56
CA ARG A 25 -1.28 6.10 -16.89
C ARG A 25 -2.20 5.33 -17.84
N GLY A 26 -2.58 5.96 -18.96
CA GLY A 26 -3.56 5.41 -19.90
C GLY A 26 -5.00 5.88 -19.70
N LEU A 27 -5.30 6.63 -18.62
CA LEU A 27 -6.61 7.23 -18.36
C LEU A 27 -7.76 6.20 -18.30
N THR A 28 -7.48 5.02 -17.76
CA THR A 28 -8.44 3.94 -17.59
C THR A 28 -8.71 3.67 -16.11
N PHE A 29 -9.94 3.23 -15.83
CA PHE A 29 -10.28 2.71 -14.51
C PHE A 29 -9.71 1.30 -14.36
N LEU A 30 -9.02 1.03 -13.25
CA LEU A 30 -8.43 -0.27 -12.96
C LEU A 30 -9.20 -0.93 -11.82
N CYS A 31 -9.69 -2.14 -12.08
CA CYS A 31 -10.43 -2.98 -11.14
C CYS A 31 -10.02 -4.44 -11.34
N GLN A 32 -8.92 -4.83 -10.69
CA GLN A 32 -8.33 -6.16 -10.85
C GLN A 32 -7.48 -6.52 -9.64
N PRO A 33 -7.21 -7.82 -9.41
CA PRO A 33 -6.18 -8.26 -8.46
C PRO A 33 -4.80 -7.78 -8.92
N GLU A 34 -3.97 -7.32 -7.99
CA GLU A 34 -2.58 -6.95 -8.24
C GLU A 34 -1.65 -7.64 -7.26
N THR A 35 -0.47 -8.04 -7.74
CA THR A 35 0.57 -8.59 -6.87
C THR A 35 1.40 -7.44 -6.31
N LEU A 36 1.46 -7.37 -4.99
CA LEU A 36 2.25 -6.40 -4.24
C LEU A 36 3.45 -7.08 -3.59
N ILE A 37 4.53 -6.33 -3.45
CA ILE A 37 5.72 -6.72 -2.69
C ILE A 37 5.76 -5.88 -1.42
N VAL A 38 5.88 -6.54 -0.28
CA VAL A 38 6.15 -5.87 1.00
C VAL A 38 7.57 -5.32 0.96
N ALA A 39 7.69 -3.99 0.86
CA ALA A 39 8.96 -3.30 0.74
C ALA A 39 9.57 -2.96 2.10
N SER A 40 8.73 -2.71 3.10
CA SER A 40 9.16 -2.42 4.48
C SER A 40 8.14 -2.93 5.50
N THR A 41 8.62 -3.39 6.65
CA THR A 41 7.81 -3.81 7.80
C THR A 41 7.81 -2.78 8.94
N ARG A 42 8.37 -1.58 8.73
CA ARG A 42 8.48 -0.53 9.77
C ARG A 42 7.14 0.06 10.20
N SER A 43 6.10 -0.08 9.38
CA SER A 43 4.84 0.61 9.57
C SER A 43 3.86 -0.21 10.39
N VAL A 44 2.90 0.47 11.02
CA VAL A 44 1.81 -0.20 11.75
C VAL A 44 1.02 -1.16 10.85
N LEU A 45 0.99 -0.97 9.54
CA LEU A 45 0.28 -1.84 8.60
C LEU A 45 1.07 -3.11 8.27
N THR A 46 2.37 -2.99 8.05
CA THR A 46 3.20 -4.08 7.50
C THR A 46 4.01 -4.84 8.56
N ARG A 47 3.95 -4.45 9.83
CA ARG A 47 4.73 -5.07 10.92
C ARG A 47 4.47 -6.57 11.18
N ALA A 48 3.36 -7.12 10.68
CA ALA A 48 3.04 -8.55 10.81
C ALA A 48 3.43 -9.38 9.56
N ALA A 49 3.92 -8.73 8.50
CA ALA A 49 4.43 -9.36 7.29
C ALA A 49 5.96 -9.45 7.31
N ASN A 50 6.55 -10.08 6.31
CA ASN A 50 7.98 -10.07 6.06
C ASN A 50 8.31 -9.24 4.81
N VAL A 51 9.48 -8.61 4.81
CA VAL A 51 9.99 -7.92 3.61
C VAL A 51 10.18 -8.95 2.50
N GLY A 52 9.67 -8.64 1.31
CA GLY A 52 9.70 -9.53 0.14
C GLY A 52 8.46 -10.42 -0.02
N ASP A 53 7.54 -10.45 0.96
CA ASP A 53 6.29 -11.18 0.82
C ASP A 53 5.51 -10.67 -0.40
N GLU A 54 4.95 -11.61 -1.17
CA GLU A 54 4.07 -11.33 -2.28
C GLU A 54 2.62 -11.44 -1.83
N LEU A 55 1.85 -10.36 -2.00
CA LEU A 55 0.45 -10.30 -1.57
C LEU A 55 -0.44 -9.98 -2.78
N VAL A 56 -1.46 -10.78 -3.03
CA VAL A 56 -2.45 -10.51 -4.08
C VAL A 56 -3.59 -9.69 -3.48
N ILE A 57 -3.64 -8.40 -3.79
CA ILE A 57 -4.62 -7.45 -3.22
C ILE A 57 -5.31 -6.69 -4.36
N PRO A 58 -6.66 -6.60 -4.37
CA PRO A 58 -7.37 -5.92 -5.44
C PRO A 58 -7.16 -4.41 -5.41
N ILE A 59 -7.08 -3.80 -6.59
CA ILE A 59 -7.15 -2.35 -6.80
C ILE A 59 -8.51 -1.97 -7.38
N ASN A 60 -8.96 -0.74 -7.13
CA ASN A 60 -10.23 -0.22 -7.65
C ASN A 60 -10.20 1.31 -7.76
N HIS A 61 -9.52 1.86 -8.76
CA HIS A 61 -9.29 3.30 -8.87
C HIS A 61 -9.08 3.82 -10.29
N PHE A 62 -9.44 5.09 -10.50
CA PHE A 62 -9.07 5.88 -11.69
C PHE A 62 -7.84 6.78 -11.44
N SER A 63 -7.62 7.15 -10.17
CA SER A 63 -6.61 8.12 -9.75
C SER A 63 -5.71 7.51 -8.68
N GLY A 64 -4.94 6.50 -9.05
CA GLY A 64 -4.02 5.81 -8.14
C GLY A 64 -2.55 5.94 -8.50
N ASN A 65 -2.21 6.77 -9.48
CA ASN A 65 -0.82 7.00 -9.87
C ASN A 65 -0.12 7.88 -8.83
N TYR A 66 0.68 7.28 -7.94
CA TYR A 66 1.46 8.01 -6.95
C TYR A 66 2.64 8.73 -7.58
N THR A 67 2.74 10.04 -7.35
CA THR A 67 3.84 10.87 -7.84
C THR A 67 4.40 11.77 -6.73
N CYS A 68 5.69 12.07 -6.84
CA CYS A 68 6.39 13.03 -5.99
C CYS A 68 7.66 13.50 -6.71
N ASP A 69 8.23 14.62 -6.24
CA ASP A 69 9.52 15.11 -6.74
C ASP A 69 10.69 14.23 -6.28
N ASP A 70 11.87 14.46 -6.86
CA ASP A 70 13.07 13.65 -6.62
C ASP A 70 13.58 13.74 -5.18
N ALA A 71 13.41 14.89 -4.53
CA ALA A 71 13.82 15.09 -3.15
C ALA A 71 12.93 14.26 -2.20
N THR A 72 11.61 14.36 -2.38
CA THR A 72 10.61 13.60 -1.63
C THR A 72 10.79 12.10 -1.85
N HIS A 73 10.98 11.66 -3.10
CA HIS A 73 11.21 10.25 -3.40
C HIS A 73 12.46 9.72 -2.70
N ARG A 74 13.57 10.47 -2.76
CA ARG A 74 14.81 10.11 -2.06
C ARG A 74 14.59 9.99 -0.56
N GLU A 75 13.92 10.97 0.07
CA GLU A 75 13.60 10.93 1.49
C GLU A 75 12.73 9.71 1.84
N LEU A 76 11.72 9.39 1.02
CA LEU A 76 10.87 8.22 1.27
C LEU A 76 11.67 6.92 1.24
N VAL A 77 12.60 6.78 0.29
CA VAL A 77 13.44 5.58 0.17
C VAL A 77 14.47 5.51 1.31
N GLU A 78 15.19 6.59 1.58
CA GLU A 78 16.22 6.64 2.64
C GLU A 78 15.63 6.41 4.04
N ASN A 79 14.42 6.90 4.28
CA ASN A 79 13.72 6.71 5.55
C ASN A 79 12.88 5.43 5.59
N ASP A 80 12.99 4.55 4.58
CA ASP A 80 12.28 3.27 4.51
C ASP A 80 10.74 3.40 4.58
N GLN A 81 10.21 4.52 4.08
CA GLN A 81 8.78 4.88 4.17
C GLN A 81 7.93 4.29 3.03
N VAL A 82 8.53 3.61 2.06
CA VAL A 82 7.77 2.88 1.04
C VAL A 82 7.43 1.50 1.61
N VAL A 83 6.15 1.29 1.91
CA VAL A 83 5.71 0.07 2.61
C VAL A 83 5.28 -1.05 1.66
N LEU A 84 4.73 -0.68 0.50
CA LEU A 84 4.24 -1.62 -0.50
C LEU A 84 4.60 -1.12 -1.91
N ARG A 85 5.03 -2.04 -2.77
CA ARG A 85 5.25 -1.79 -4.19
C ARG A 85 4.40 -2.74 -5.03
N TYR A 86 3.98 -2.31 -6.20
CA TYR A 86 3.45 -3.19 -7.23
C TYR A 86 4.59 -4.05 -7.78
N ARG A 87 4.37 -5.35 -7.96
CA ARG A 87 5.30 -6.21 -8.72
C ARG A 87 5.33 -5.78 -10.19
N GLU A 88 4.15 -5.55 -10.76
CA GLU A 88 3.97 -4.99 -12.10
C GLU A 88 3.11 -3.74 -11.98
N ASN A 89 3.65 -2.59 -12.36
CA ASN A 89 3.02 -1.30 -12.08
C ASN A 89 1.83 -1.01 -13.00
N PRO A 90 0.59 -1.04 -12.49
CA PRO A 90 -0.59 -1.03 -13.32
C PRO A 90 -1.03 0.40 -13.67
N ASN A 91 -0.63 1.39 -12.87
CA ASN A 91 -1.19 2.73 -12.88
C ASN A 91 -0.15 3.83 -13.19
N GLY A 92 1.13 3.47 -13.31
CA GLY A 92 2.22 4.38 -13.63
C GLY A 92 2.83 5.10 -12.42
N SER A 93 2.55 4.62 -11.20
CA SER A 93 3.12 5.18 -9.96
C SER A 93 4.64 5.25 -10.03
N ARG A 94 5.22 6.32 -9.49
CA ARG A 94 6.66 6.46 -9.37
C ARG A 94 7.24 5.29 -8.57
N ASP A 95 8.29 4.67 -9.10
CA ASP A 95 9.03 3.58 -8.42
C ASP A 95 8.11 2.43 -7.99
N ASP A 96 7.02 2.21 -8.74
CA ASP A 96 6.03 1.17 -8.47
C ASP A 96 5.39 1.26 -7.07
N ILE A 97 5.38 2.45 -6.45
CA ILE A 97 4.85 2.66 -5.10
C ILE A 97 3.34 2.39 -5.09
N ALA A 98 2.92 1.45 -4.23
CA ALA A 98 1.51 1.15 -3.96
C ALA A 98 1.03 1.73 -2.64
N GLY A 99 1.95 1.99 -1.70
CA GLY A 99 1.66 2.65 -0.44
C GLY A 99 2.90 3.15 0.30
N ILE A 100 2.73 4.18 1.12
CA ILE A 100 3.77 4.82 1.91
C ILE A 100 3.31 5.02 3.37
N SER A 101 4.27 5.22 4.26
CA SER A 101 4.02 5.70 5.63
C SER A 101 4.62 7.09 5.88
N ASN A 102 4.19 7.74 6.96
CA ASN A 102 4.94 8.87 7.52
C ASN A 102 6.24 8.38 8.20
N ARG A 103 7.10 9.32 8.62
CA ARG A 103 8.39 9.01 9.27
C ARG A 103 8.25 8.15 10.54
N ALA A 104 7.20 8.41 11.32
CA ALA A 104 6.90 7.67 12.54
C ALA A 104 6.27 6.28 12.29
N GLY A 105 5.91 5.93 11.05
CA GLY A 105 5.32 4.64 10.69
C GLY A 105 3.88 4.44 11.18
N ASN A 106 3.23 5.44 11.77
CA ASN A 106 1.90 5.35 12.39
C ASN A 106 0.77 5.93 11.52
N VAL A 107 1.09 6.58 10.40
CA VAL A 107 0.16 6.99 9.35
C VAL A 107 0.57 6.27 8.07
N VAL A 108 -0.35 5.54 7.47
CA VAL A 108 -0.10 4.75 6.24
C VAL A 108 -1.18 5.05 5.21
N GLY A 109 -0.77 5.25 3.98
CA GLY A 109 -1.65 5.41 2.82
C GLY A 109 -1.32 4.38 1.75
N LEU A 110 -2.34 3.74 1.17
CA LEU A 110 -2.17 2.78 0.08
C LEU A 110 -3.36 2.79 -0.89
N MET A 111 -3.09 2.52 -2.16
CA MET A 111 -4.13 2.40 -3.18
C MET A 111 -4.85 1.04 -3.23
N PRO A 112 -4.17 -0.11 -3.01
CA PRO A 112 -4.82 -1.42 -2.94
C PRO A 112 -5.78 -1.54 -1.76
N HIS A 113 -6.77 -2.44 -1.89
CA HIS A 113 -7.86 -2.67 -0.92
C HIS A 113 -7.66 -3.96 -0.10
N PRO A 114 -6.81 -3.97 0.94
CA PRO A 114 -6.60 -5.15 1.78
C PRO A 114 -7.88 -5.62 2.48
N GLU A 115 -8.80 -4.72 2.78
CA GLU A 115 -10.11 -5.03 3.37
C GLU A 115 -11.02 -5.86 2.45
N ARG A 116 -10.71 -5.89 1.15
CA ARG A 116 -11.40 -6.74 0.16
C ARG A 116 -10.69 -8.07 -0.11
N ALA A 117 -9.51 -8.30 0.47
CA ALA A 117 -8.71 -9.51 0.34
C ALA A 117 -8.66 -10.29 1.68
N MET A 118 -9.82 -10.53 2.27
CA MET A 118 -9.93 -11.12 3.63
C MET A 118 -10.30 -12.60 3.65
N SER A 119 -10.60 -13.19 2.49
CA SER A 119 -11.05 -14.57 2.37
C SER A 119 -10.83 -15.06 0.95
N SER A 120 -10.45 -16.33 0.79
CA SER A 120 -10.34 -16.97 -0.52
C SER A 120 -11.64 -16.89 -1.33
N LEU A 121 -12.80 -16.82 -0.67
CA LEU A 121 -14.10 -16.60 -1.32
C LEU A 121 -14.23 -15.23 -2.01
N LEU A 122 -13.44 -14.24 -1.58
CA LEU A 122 -13.38 -12.90 -2.16
C LEU A 122 -12.24 -12.77 -3.19
N GLY A 123 -11.55 -13.86 -3.50
CA GLY A 123 -10.45 -13.94 -4.46
C GLY A 123 -9.06 -13.96 -3.84
N SER A 124 -8.89 -13.51 -2.60
CA SER A 124 -7.62 -13.56 -1.87
C SER A 124 -7.83 -13.40 -0.36
N ALA A 125 -6.97 -14.01 0.45
CA ALA A 125 -6.90 -13.84 1.90
C ALA A 125 -5.66 -13.03 2.34
N ASP A 126 -4.86 -12.52 1.38
CA ASP A 126 -3.55 -11.92 1.66
C ASP A 126 -3.66 -10.54 2.33
N GLY A 127 -4.84 -9.91 2.33
CA GLY A 127 -5.09 -8.69 3.07
C GLY A 127 -5.10 -8.88 4.59
N LEU A 128 -5.26 -10.13 5.07
CA LEU A 128 -5.29 -10.45 6.49
C LEU A 128 -4.00 -10.06 7.20
N VAL A 129 -2.83 -10.33 6.62
CA VAL A 129 -1.54 -10.03 7.27
C VAL A 129 -1.37 -8.53 7.52
N LEU A 130 -1.84 -7.70 6.58
CA LEU A 130 -1.78 -6.24 6.71
C LEU A 130 -2.75 -5.73 7.78
N LEU A 131 -3.99 -6.25 7.80
CA LEU A 131 -4.97 -5.83 8.80
C LEU A 131 -4.66 -6.37 10.21
N GLN A 132 -4.05 -7.55 10.33
CA GLN A 132 -3.50 -8.06 11.59
C GLN A 132 -2.39 -7.13 12.12
N GLY A 133 -1.46 -6.73 11.24
CA GLY A 133 -0.46 -5.71 11.54
C GLY A 133 -1.11 -4.44 12.07
N PHE A 134 -2.07 -3.87 11.33
CA PHE A 134 -2.74 -2.64 11.71
C PHE A 134 -3.45 -2.74 13.08
N LEU A 135 -4.15 -3.85 13.33
CA LEU A 135 -4.86 -4.10 14.59
C LEU A 135 -3.94 -4.47 15.76
N GLY A 136 -2.67 -4.81 15.48
CA GLY A 136 -1.74 -5.29 16.51
C GLY A 136 -2.10 -6.66 17.04
N LEU A 137 -2.69 -7.48 16.19
CA LEU A 137 -2.95 -8.88 16.48
C LEU A 137 -1.68 -9.65 16.16
N GLU A 138 -1.21 -10.44 17.13
CA GLU A 138 -0.17 -11.44 16.88
C GLU A 138 -0.66 -12.40 15.77
N PRO A 139 0.21 -12.86 14.86
CA PRO A 139 -0.17 -13.82 13.86
C PRO A 139 -0.77 -15.04 14.57
N ALA A 140 -2.03 -15.35 14.26
CA ALA A 140 -2.69 -16.54 14.76
C ALA A 140 -1.89 -17.74 14.26
N PHE A 141 -1.08 -18.34 15.15
CA PHE A 141 -0.33 -19.58 15.00
C PHE A 141 -0.28 -20.14 13.57
N SER A 142 0.88 -20.00 12.92
CA SER A 142 1.27 -20.84 11.79
C SER A 142 1.42 -22.29 12.30
N GLY A 143 0.31 -23.03 12.29
CA GLY A 143 0.30 -24.48 12.38
C GLY A 143 0.81 -25.05 11.06
N ARG A 144 1.75 -25.97 11.18
CA ARG A 144 2.37 -26.76 10.10
C ARG A 144 1.36 -27.34 9.12
#